data_AF-A0A1Q6XF65-F1
#
_entry.id   AF-A0A1Q6XF65-F1
#
_cell.length_a   1.000
_cell.length_b   1.000
_cell.length_c   1.000
_cell.angle_alpha   90.00
_cell.angle_beta   90.00
_cell.angle_gamma   90.00
#
_symmetry.space_group_name_H-M   'P 1'
#
loop_
_entity.id
_entity.type
_entity.pdbx_description
1 polymer ?
#
loop_
_entity_poly.entity_id
_entity_poly.type
_entity_poly.pdbx_seq_one_letter_code
_entity_poly.pdbx_strand_id
1 'polypeptide(L)'
;MLTGRLDAGSSAAYLFAAFALASPLGLLLALIPRAVYDFYVHAPRVWGWSPLTDQQVAGVTMAAEEAVVFFGAFAFYVTRFMRRDATALDLKHARWTR
;
A
#
# COMPACT_ATOMS: atom_id res chain seq x y z
N MET A 1 13.19 4.40 -27.66
CA MET A 1 11.82 4.16 -27.15
C MET A 1 11.90 3.77 -25.68
N LEU A 2 11.64 4.71 -24.77
CA LEU A 2 11.61 4.45 -23.32
C LEU A 2 10.38 3.60 -22.99
N THR A 3 10.50 2.28 -23.04
CA THR A 3 9.52 1.41 -22.39
C THR A 3 9.85 1.42 -20.90
N GLY A 4 9.26 2.38 -20.17
CA GLY A 4 9.45 2.61 -18.74
C GLY A 4 8.81 1.53 -17.87
N ARG A 5 9.27 0.29 -17.97
CA ARG A 5 8.87 -0.81 -17.08
C ARG A 5 10.01 -1.11 -16.12
N LEU A 6 9.79 -0.82 -14.84
CA LEU A 6 10.68 -1.25 -13.76
C LEU A 6 10.76 -2.78 -13.73
N ASP A 7 11.94 -3.31 -13.38
CA ASP A 7 12.08 -4.71 -13.01
C ASP A 7 11.26 -5.01 -11.74
N ALA A 8 10.85 -6.26 -11.55
CA ALA A 8 10.02 -6.69 -10.44
C ALA A 8 10.63 -6.34 -9.06
N GLY A 9 11.95 -6.40 -8.91
CA GLY A 9 12.62 -5.98 -7.67
C GLY A 9 12.49 -4.47 -7.42
N SER A 10 12.73 -3.66 -8.45
CA SER A 10 12.55 -2.20 -8.37
C SER A 10 11.08 -1.80 -8.16
N SER A 11 10.14 -2.51 -8.77
CA SER A 11 8.70 -2.31 -8.53
C SER A 11 8.31 -2.64 -7.09
N ALA A 12 8.83 -3.73 -6.52
CA ALA A 12 8.57 -4.09 -5.12
C ALA A 12 9.13 -3.04 -4.15
N ALA A 13 10.37 -2.58 -4.36
CA ALA A 13 10.98 -1.52 -3.55
C ALA A 13 10.20 -0.19 -3.63
N TYR A 14 9.76 0.19 -4.84
CA TYR A 14 8.94 1.37 -5.03
C TYR A 14 7.61 1.28 -4.27
N LEU A 15 6.90 0.16 -4.40
CA LEU A 15 5.62 -0.05 -3.71
C LEU A 15 5.78 -0.06 -2.19
N PHE A 16 6.86 -0.64 -1.67
CA PHE A 16 7.17 -0.61 -0.25
C PHE A 16 7.41 0.83 0.25
N ALA A 17 8.20 1.62 -0.47
CA ALA A 17 8.47 3.02 -0.10
C ALA A 17 7.19 3.87 -0.16
N ALA A 18 6.36 3.68 -1.18
CA ALA A 18 5.09 4.38 -1.32
C ALA A 18 4.16 4.09 -0.12
N PHE A 19 4.04 2.80 0.27
CA PHE A 19 3.30 2.40 1.46
C PHE A 19 3.87 2.99 2.75
N ALA A 20 5.19 2.90 2.96
CA ALA A 20 5.82 3.41 4.17
C ALA A 20 5.61 4.92 4.36
N LEU A 21 5.51 5.69 3.26
CA LEU A 21 5.30 7.13 3.30
C LEU A 21 3.83 7.54 3.42
N ALA A 22 2.90 6.76 2.86
CA ALA A 22 1.47 7.08 2.88
C ALA A 22 0.78 6.58 4.17
N SER A 23 1.15 5.39 4.66
CA SER A 23 0.47 4.68 5.76
C SER A 23 0.36 5.41 7.10
N PRO A 24 1.28 6.31 7.50
CA PRO A 24 1.13 7.02 8.76
C PRO A 24 -0.12 7.90 8.80
N LEU A 25 -0.60 8.39 7.66
CA LEU A 25 -1.66 9.41 7.62
C LEU A 25 -3.01 8.85 8.08
N GLY A 26 -3.46 7.72 7.52
CA GLY A 26 -4.72 7.08 7.92
C GLY A 26 -4.70 6.64 9.39
N LEU A 27 -3.57 6.08 9.83
CA LEU A 27 -3.39 5.66 11.21
C LEU A 27 -3.40 6.82 12.20
N LEU A 28 -2.78 7.95 11.84
CA LEU A 28 -2.83 9.18 12.63
C LEU A 28 -4.27 9.69 12.77
N LEU A 29 -5.03 9.78 11.67
CA LEU A 29 -6.43 10.22 11.72
C LEU A 29 -7.31 9.28 12.56
N ALA A 30 -7.02 7.97 12.52
CA ALA A 30 -7.69 6.94 13.32
C ALA A 30 -7.40 7.03 14.83
N LEU A 31 -6.18 7.42 15.21
CA LEU A 31 -5.72 7.34 16.60
C LEU A 31 -5.74 8.67 17.35
N ILE A 32 -5.75 9.82 16.65
CA ILE A 32 -5.80 11.13 17.30
C ILE A 32 -7.13 11.28 18.06
N PRO A 33 -7.11 11.59 19.38
CA PRO A 33 -8.32 11.67 20.22
C PRO A 33 -9.06 13.02 20.09
N ARG A 34 -8.84 13.74 18.99
CA ARG A 34 -9.49 15.03 18.67
C ARG A 34 -9.77 15.11 17.18
N ALA A 35 -10.86 15.80 16.82
CA ALA A 35 -11.10 16.14 15.43
C ALA A 35 -10.01 17.13 14.98
N VAL A 36 -9.27 16.79 13.94
CA VAL A 36 -8.19 17.59 13.35
C VAL A 36 -8.76 18.66 12.42
N TYR A 37 -9.98 18.45 11.94
CA TYR A 37 -10.70 19.39 11.08
C TYR A 37 -11.80 20.12 11.85
N ASP A 38 -11.46 21.28 12.39
CA ASP A 38 -12.41 22.14 13.13
C ASP A 38 -13.63 22.55 12.28
N PHE A 39 -13.44 22.65 10.95
CA PHE A 39 -14.53 22.93 10.01
C PHE A 39 -15.68 21.92 10.11
N TYR A 40 -15.38 20.64 10.31
CA TYR A 40 -16.40 19.58 10.39
C TYR A 40 -17.10 19.51 11.75
N VAL A 41 -16.65 20.28 12.75
CA VAL A 41 -17.31 20.33 14.06
C VAL A 41 -18.71 20.95 13.96
N HIS A 42 -18.87 21.91 13.06
CA HIS A 42 -20.14 22.64 12.85
C HIS A 42 -20.91 22.18 11.60
N ALA A 43 -20.39 21.19 10.87
CA ALA A 43 -21.03 20.69 9.66
C ALA A 43 -22.32 19.91 9.97
N PRO A 44 -23.35 19.98 9.09
CA PRO A 44 -24.54 19.15 9.21
C PRO A 44 -24.17 17.67 9.23
N ARG A 45 -24.64 16.94 10.25
CA ARG A 45 -24.29 15.52 10.44
C ARG A 45 -25.16 14.65 9.55
N VAL A 46 -24.55 13.99 8.57
CA VAL A 46 -25.26 13.13 7.61
C VAL A 46 -25.66 11.78 8.23
N TRP A 47 -24.82 11.24 9.11
CA TRP A 47 -24.99 9.91 9.75
C TRP A 47 -25.23 9.97 11.27
N GLY A 48 -25.33 11.18 11.84
CA GLY A 48 -25.48 11.40 13.28
C GLY A 48 -24.22 11.15 14.12
N TRP A 49 -23.09 10.78 13.50
CA TRP A 49 -21.82 10.56 14.18
C TRP A 49 -21.22 11.85 14.75
N SER A 50 -20.40 11.70 15.78
CA SER A 50 -19.55 12.81 16.25
C SER A 50 -18.44 13.08 15.22
N PRO A 51 -17.93 14.32 15.09
CA PRO A 51 -16.82 14.64 14.19
C PRO A 51 -15.57 13.78 14.44
N LEU A 52 -15.32 13.42 15.71
CA LEU A 52 -14.22 12.52 16.07
C LEU A 52 -14.45 11.10 15.54
N THR A 53 -15.64 10.56 15.74
CA THR A 53 -15.98 9.20 15.27
C THR A 53 -15.89 9.11 13.74
N ASP A 54 -16.39 10.13 13.04
CA ASP A 54 -16.34 10.20 11.58
C ASP A 54 -14.90 10.21 11.06
N GLN A 55 -14.03 11.05 11.66
CA GLN A 55 -12.60 11.07 11.34
C GLN A 55 -11.93 9.72 11.62
N GLN A 56 -12.24 9.09 12.75
CA GLN A 56 -11.59 7.83 13.12
C GLN A 56 -11.98 6.71 12.15
N VAL A 57 -13.26 6.61 11.80
CA VAL A 57 -13.75 5.66 10.80
C VAL A 57 -13.08 5.93 9.46
N ALA A 58 -13.05 7.19 9.01
CA ALA A 58 -12.37 7.56 7.77
C ALA A 58 -10.87 7.21 7.78
N GLY A 59 -10.18 7.45 8.90
CA GLY A 59 -8.77 7.09 9.08
C GLY A 59 -8.53 5.59 9.01
N VAL A 60 -9.38 4.78 9.67
CA VAL A 60 -9.30 3.32 9.63
C VAL A 60 -9.58 2.80 8.22
N THR A 61 -10.61 3.30 7.55
CA THR A 61 -10.94 2.91 6.18
C THR A 61 -9.81 3.25 5.22
N MET A 62 -9.27 4.47 5.29
CA MET A 62 -8.13 4.91 4.50
C MET A 62 -6.91 4.00 4.72
N ALA A 63 -6.54 3.72 5.97
CA ALA A 63 -5.42 2.85 6.29
C ALA A 63 -5.65 1.40 5.79
N ALA A 64 -6.88 0.89 5.88
CA ALA A 64 -7.23 -0.45 5.42
C ALA A 64 -7.14 -0.57 3.89
N GLU A 65 -7.70 0.39 3.15
CA GLU A 65 -7.62 0.45 1.69
C GLU A 65 -6.16 0.50 1.23
N GLU A 66 -5.38 1.37 1.85
CA GLU A 66 -3.95 1.50 1.56
C GLU A 66 -3.20 0.18 1.80
N ALA A 67 -3.40 -0.43 2.96
CA ALA A 67 -2.76 -1.70 3.30
C ALA A 67 -3.10 -2.79 2.30
N VAL A 68 -4.38 -2.95 1.93
CA VAL A 68 -4.81 -3.98 0.97
C VAL A 68 -4.16 -3.78 -0.40
N VAL A 69 -4.18 -2.55 -0.92
CA VAL A 69 -3.65 -2.26 -2.26
C VAL A 69 -2.13 -2.42 -2.31
N PHE A 70 -1.40 -1.76 -1.40
CA PHE A 70 0.05 -1.79 -1.44
C PHE A 70 0.61 -3.16 -1.06
N PHE A 71 0.07 -3.80 -0.03
CA PHE A 71 0.53 -5.13 0.37
C PHE A 71 0.21 -6.17 -0.70
N GLY A 72 -0.97 -6.09 -1.33
CA GLY A 72 -1.35 -6.96 -2.46
C GLY A 72 -0.42 -6.78 -3.66
N ALA A 73 -0.14 -5.54 -4.05
CA ALA A 73 0.77 -5.24 -5.15
C ALA A 73 2.21 -5.67 -4.83
N PHE A 74 2.70 -5.40 -3.62
CA PHE A 74 4.01 -5.84 -3.15
C PHE A 74 4.15 -7.36 -3.20
N ALA A 75 3.19 -8.10 -2.64
CA ALA A 75 3.18 -9.57 -2.67
C ALA A 75 3.18 -10.11 -4.11
N PHE A 76 2.42 -9.47 -5.01
CA PHE A 76 2.43 -9.82 -6.43
C PHE A 76 3.81 -9.65 -7.07
N TYR A 77 4.49 -8.52 -6.87
CA TYR A 77 5.80 -8.29 -7.48
C TYR A 77 6.91 -9.13 -6.85
N VAL A 78 6.86 -9.39 -5.55
CA VAL A 78 7.80 -10.30 -4.87
C VAL A 78 7.64 -11.72 -5.41
N THR A 79 6.42 -12.25 -5.50
CA THR A 79 6.19 -13.60 -6.05
C THR A 79 6.59 -13.69 -7.53
N ARG A 80 6.34 -12.64 -8.32
CA ARG A 80 6.80 -12.51 -9.70
C ARG A 80 8.33 -12.56 -9.80
N PHE A 81 9.02 -11.84 -8.92
CA PHE A 81 10.48 -11.80 -8.84
C PHE A 81 11.05 -13.19 -8.52
N MET A 82 10.56 -13.86 -7.47
CA MET A 82 11.02 -15.19 -7.07
C MET A 82 10.83 -16.24 -8.18
N ARG A 83 9.70 -16.18 -8.91
CA ARG A 83 9.43 -17.09 -10.04
C ARG A 83 10.42 -16.88 -11.19
N ARG A 84 10.85 -15.65 -11.45
CA ARG A 84 11.82 -15.33 -12.51
C ARG A 84 13.18 -15.98 -12.23
N ASP A 85 13.65 -15.90 -11.00
CA ASP A 85 14.93 -16.46 -10.60
C ASP A 85 14.93 -17.99 -10.63
N ALA A 86 13.83 -18.61 -10.21
CA ALA A 86 13.66 -20.07 -10.31
C ALA A 86 13.78 -20.57 -11.75
N THR A 87 13.11 -19.92 -12.71
CA THR A 87 13.22 -20.29 -14.13
C THR A 87 14.63 -20.05 -14.70
N ALA A 88 15.30 -18.97 -14.28
CA ALA A 88 16.65 -18.66 -14.75
C ALA A 88 17.69 -19.68 -14.26
N LEU A 89 17.53 -20.21 -13.04
CA LEU A 89 18.40 -21.26 -12.49
C LEU A 89 18.21 -22.59 -13.21
N ASP A 90 16.98 -22.96 -13.54
CA ASP A 90 16.66 -24.20 -14.25
C ASP A 90 17.24 -24.20 -15.68
N LEU A 91 17.11 -23.07 -16.39
CA LEU A 91 17.74 -22.88 -17.70
C LEU A 91 19.27 -22.92 -17.67
N LYS A 92 19.90 -22.51 -16.56
CA LYS A 92 21.36 -22.64 -16.40
C LYS A 92 21.72 -24.11 -16.23
N HIS A 93 21.04 -24.86 -15.36
CA HIS A 93 21.31 -26.29 -15.14
C HIS A 93 21.12 -27.14 -16.40
N ALA A 94 20.07 -26.88 -17.18
CA ALA A 94 19.81 -27.58 -18.45
C ALA A 94 20.89 -27.31 -19.53
N ARG A 95 21.64 -26.21 -19.42
CA ARG A 95 22.70 -25.84 -20.36
C ARG A 95 24.06 -26.44 -20.00
N TRP A 96 24.32 -26.67 -18.71
CA TRP A 96 25.56 -27.28 -18.22
C TRP A 96 25.56 -28.81 -18.30
N THR A 97 24.39 -29.42 -18.45
CA THR A 97 24.19 -30.88 -18.51
C THR A 97 24.18 -31.45 -19.94
N ARG A 98 24.51 -30.63 -20.95
CA ARG A 98 24.63 -31.00 -22.37
C ARG A 98 26.00 -30.59 -22.87
#